data_AF-A0A3M7LZR2-F1
#
_entry.id   AF-A0A3M7LZR2-F1
#
_cell.length_a   1.000
_cell.length_b   1.000
_cell.length_c   1.000
_cell.angle_alpha   90.00
_cell.angle_beta   90.00
_cell.angle_gamma   90.00
#
_symmetry.space_group_name_H-M   'P 1'
#
loop_
_entity.id
_entity.type
_entity.pdbx_description
1 polymer ?
#
loop_
_entity_poly.entity_id
_entity_poly.type
_entity_poly.pdbx_seq_one_letter_code
_entity_poly.pdbx_strand_id
1 'polypeptide(L)'
;MSAKERKAYISAVQCLIASSSKSDPALVPGAKTRYDDFVAQHINQTTTIHGTGNFLTWHRYFVYGYEKALKEECGYKGSQPYWNWFTHQDDLTKHPVFDGSETSMGGDGVYVKHNGSAGGRGTIQLPSGAGGGCIKDGPFKG
;
A
#
# COMPACT_ATOMS: atom_id res chain seq x y z
N MET A 1 7.99 -2.82 -15.86
CA MET A 1 8.32 -4.06 -15.13
C MET A 1 7.68 -5.25 -15.84
N SER A 2 8.48 -6.26 -16.12
CA SER A 2 8.02 -7.58 -16.57
C SER A 2 7.18 -8.28 -15.50
N ALA A 3 6.44 -9.31 -15.90
CA ALA A 3 5.66 -10.15 -14.97
C ALA A 3 6.55 -10.77 -13.88
N LYS A 4 7.77 -11.21 -14.23
CA LYS A 4 8.73 -11.78 -13.27
C LYS A 4 9.15 -10.77 -12.21
N GLU A 5 9.47 -9.54 -12.61
CA GLU A 5 9.88 -8.48 -11.68
C GLU A 5 8.73 -8.06 -10.75
N ARG A 6 7.50 -8.00 -11.27
CA ARG A 6 6.30 -7.72 -10.47
C ARG A 6 6.08 -8.79 -9.42
N LYS A 7 6.11 -10.08 -9.82
CA LYS A 7 5.99 -11.20 -8.89
C LYS A 7 7.09 -11.18 -7.83
N ALA A 8 8.34 -10.88 -8.21
CA ALA A 8 9.43 -10.77 -7.26
C ALA A 8 9.20 -9.66 -6.21
N TYR A 9 8.62 -8.53 -6.59
CA TYR A 9 8.24 -7.48 -5.65
C TYR A 9 7.09 -7.93 -4.74
N ILE A 10 6.02 -8.49 -5.32
CA ILE A 10 4.86 -9.01 -4.59
C ILE A 10 5.27 -10.05 -3.56
N SER A 11 6.13 -11.01 -3.92
CA SER A 11 6.62 -12.03 -2.98
C SER A 11 7.43 -11.42 -1.84
N ALA A 12 8.19 -10.35 -2.08
CA ALA A 12 8.91 -9.66 -1.01
C ALA A 12 7.96 -8.92 -0.05
N VAL A 13 6.88 -8.32 -0.57
CA VAL A 13 5.83 -7.70 0.25
C VAL A 13 5.11 -8.75 1.10
N GLN A 14 4.70 -9.87 0.49
CA GLN A 14 4.09 -10.99 1.21
C GLN A 14 5.01 -11.56 2.30
N CYS A 15 6.33 -11.60 2.05
CA CYS A 15 7.30 -11.95 3.07
C CYS A 15 7.28 -10.99 4.26
N LEU A 16 7.20 -9.67 4.07
CA LEU A 16 7.07 -8.73 5.20
C LEU A 16 5.75 -8.89 5.96
N ILE A 17 4.67 -9.28 5.28
CA ILE A 17 3.38 -9.61 5.91
C ILE A 17 3.47 -10.93 6.69
N ALA A 18 4.31 -11.87 6.27
CA ALA A 18 4.51 -13.14 7.00
C ALA A 18 5.52 -13.05 8.16
N SER A 19 6.47 -12.11 8.09
CA SER A 19 7.50 -11.92 9.11
C SER A 19 6.95 -11.23 10.37
N SER A 20 7.38 -11.68 11.55
CA SER A 20 6.95 -11.09 12.84
C SER A 20 7.37 -9.64 13.00
N SER A 21 6.48 -8.82 13.58
CA SER A 21 6.76 -7.45 14.00
C SER A 21 8.02 -7.34 14.89
N LYS A 22 8.76 -6.23 14.77
CA LYS A 22 9.86 -5.85 15.68
C LYS A 22 9.49 -4.68 16.60
N SER A 23 8.28 -4.13 16.49
CA SER A 23 7.81 -3.08 17.40
C SER A 23 7.68 -3.64 18.82
N ASP A 24 7.87 -2.77 19.81
CA ASP A 24 7.59 -3.13 21.20
C ASP A 24 6.08 -3.41 21.35
N PRO A 25 5.66 -4.64 21.72
CA PRO A 25 4.25 -4.98 21.87
C PRO A 25 3.55 -4.19 22.99
N ALA A 26 4.29 -3.60 23.94
CA ALA A 26 3.72 -2.69 24.93
C ALA A 26 3.31 -1.34 24.33
N LEU A 27 4.00 -0.89 23.29
CA LEU A 27 3.71 0.37 22.59
C LEU A 27 2.76 0.18 21.41
N VAL A 28 2.88 -0.94 20.69
CA VAL A 28 2.12 -1.23 19.46
C VAL A 28 1.51 -2.64 19.54
N PRO A 29 0.55 -2.90 20.45
CA PRO A 29 0.02 -4.25 20.68
C PRO A 29 -0.69 -4.86 19.47
N GLY A 30 -1.19 -4.02 18.56
CA GLY A 30 -1.85 -4.42 17.33
C GLY A 30 -0.91 -4.88 16.22
N ALA A 31 0.38 -4.52 16.25
CA ALA A 31 1.33 -4.96 15.23
C ALA A 31 1.63 -6.44 15.38
N LYS A 32 1.43 -7.21 14.31
CA LYS A 32 1.75 -8.64 14.25
C LYS A 32 2.89 -8.92 13.28
N THR A 33 2.97 -8.12 12.22
CA THR A 33 3.87 -8.35 11.09
C THR A 33 4.91 -7.24 10.95
N ARG A 34 6.01 -7.49 10.22
CA ARG A 34 6.95 -6.43 9.83
C ARG A 34 6.29 -5.37 8.98
N TYR A 35 5.30 -5.75 8.18
CA TYR A 35 4.49 -4.81 7.43
C TYR A 35 3.73 -3.87 8.38
N ASP A 36 3.16 -4.39 9.47
CA ASP A 36 2.44 -3.59 10.47
C ASP A 36 3.34 -2.57 11.17
N ASP A 37 4.64 -2.83 11.31
CA ASP A 37 5.58 -1.86 11.89
C ASP A 37 5.64 -0.56 11.07
N PHE A 38 5.65 -0.67 9.74
CA PHE A 38 5.61 0.48 8.85
C PHE A 38 4.26 1.21 8.93
N VAL A 39 3.16 0.46 8.99
CA VAL A 39 1.81 1.01 9.15
C VAL A 39 1.68 1.76 10.48
N ALA A 40 2.09 1.14 11.58
CA ALA A 40 2.03 1.72 12.93
C ALA A 40 2.88 2.98 13.05
N GLN A 41 4.09 2.96 12.49
CA GLN A 41 4.98 4.13 12.47
C GLN A 41 4.34 5.31 11.71
N HIS A 42 3.70 5.03 10.57
CA HIS A 42 3.00 6.05 9.80
C HIS A 42 1.76 6.59 10.54
N ILE A 43 0.96 5.71 11.18
CA ILE A 43 -0.17 6.11 12.02
C ILE A 43 0.29 7.03 13.14
N ASN A 44 1.31 6.62 13.90
CA ASN A 44 1.82 7.35 15.06
C ASN A 44 2.30 8.77 14.73
N GLN A 45 2.86 8.97 13.52
CA GLN A 45 3.42 10.27 13.11
C GLN A 45 2.52 11.05 12.13
N THR A 46 1.32 10.57 11.82
CA THR A 46 0.45 11.16 10.78
C THR A 46 0.26 12.67 10.94
N THR A 47 0.09 13.18 12.16
CA THR A 47 -0.15 14.61 12.45
C THR A 47 1.11 15.49 12.36
N THR A 48 2.29 14.90 12.33
CA THR A 48 3.59 15.61 12.27
C THR A 48 4.32 15.40 10.94
N ILE A 49 3.74 14.62 10.03
CA ILE A 49 4.32 14.33 8.71
C ILE A 49 3.45 14.82 7.55
N HIS A 50 2.17 15.19 7.75
CA HIS A 50 1.28 15.70 6.70
C HIS A 50 0.97 17.19 6.89
N GLY A 51 1.04 17.97 5.80
CA GLY A 51 0.86 19.43 5.87
C GLY A 51 2.01 20.15 6.59
N THR A 52 3.17 19.50 6.71
CA THR A 52 4.35 19.96 7.44
C THR A 52 5.56 20.11 6.51
N GLY A 53 6.60 20.82 6.97
CA GLY A 53 7.83 21.05 6.20
C GLY A 53 8.66 19.79 5.92
N ASN A 54 8.51 18.74 6.75
CA ASN A 54 9.18 17.45 6.58
C ASN A 54 8.36 16.43 5.77
N PHE A 55 7.18 16.79 5.23
CA PHE A 55 6.33 15.85 4.49
C PHE A 55 7.09 15.08 3.40
N LEU A 56 7.78 15.80 2.51
CA LEU A 56 8.48 15.18 1.38
C LEU A 56 9.69 14.34 1.82
N THR A 57 10.49 14.85 2.76
CA THR A 57 11.72 14.18 3.21
C THR A 57 11.39 12.95 4.05
N TRP A 58 10.38 13.02 4.91
CA TRP A 58 9.92 11.90 5.71
C TRP A 58 9.38 10.77 4.83
N HIS A 59 8.51 11.06 3.85
CA HIS A 59 7.96 10.02 2.97
C HIS A 59 9.03 9.41 2.06
N ARG A 60 10.00 10.20 1.58
CA ARG A 60 11.17 9.67 0.86
C ARG A 60 11.95 8.69 1.71
N TYR A 61 12.21 9.04 2.97
CA TYR A 61 12.93 8.16 3.90
C TYR A 61 12.11 6.92 4.28
N PHE A 62 10.79 7.07 4.45
CA PHE A 62 9.87 5.96 4.72
C PHE A 62 9.89 4.91 3.61
N VAL A 63 9.75 5.35 2.35
CA VAL A 63 9.81 4.45 1.18
C VAL A 63 11.20 3.82 1.03
N TYR A 64 12.28 4.57 1.30
CA TYR A 64 13.64 4.01 1.33
C TYR A 64 13.80 2.93 2.41
N GLY A 65 13.30 3.18 3.64
CA GLY A 65 13.30 2.20 4.73
C GLY A 65 12.50 0.95 4.40
N TYR A 66 11.36 1.11 3.72
CA TYR A 66 10.54 0.01 3.23
C TYR A 66 11.29 -0.82 2.17
N GLU A 67 11.91 -0.17 1.18
CA GLU A 67 12.74 -0.84 0.17
C GLU A 67 13.92 -1.58 0.81
N LYS A 68 14.58 -0.96 1.79
CA LYS A 68 15.65 -1.59 2.59
C LYS A 68 15.17 -2.88 3.25
N ALA A 69 14.00 -2.86 3.92
CA ALA A 69 13.43 -4.05 4.54
C ALA A 69 13.12 -5.14 3.50
N LEU A 70 12.53 -4.78 2.35
CA LEU A 70 12.29 -5.74 1.26
C LEU A 70 13.59 -6.41 0.79
N LYS A 71 14.68 -5.64 0.65
CA LYS A 71 15.97 -6.13 0.16
C LYS A 71 16.72 -6.97 1.18
N GLU A 72 16.80 -6.49 2.42
CA GLU A 72 17.63 -7.06 3.47
C GLU A 72 16.93 -8.18 4.25
N GLU A 73 15.61 -8.08 4.45
CA GLU A 73 14.84 -9.07 5.22
C GLU A 73 14.14 -10.09 4.32
N CYS A 74 13.76 -9.70 3.09
CA CYS A 74 13.00 -10.56 2.16
C CYS A 74 13.74 -10.86 0.85
N GLY A 75 15.02 -10.51 0.76
CA GLY A 75 15.88 -10.88 -0.37
C GLY A 75 15.52 -10.24 -1.71
N TYR A 76 14.66 -9.21 -1.73
CA TYR A 76 14.30 -8.50 -2.97
C TYR A 76 15.54 -7.94 -3.65
N LYS A 77 15.64 -8.10 -4.98
CA LYS A 77 16.81 -7.63 -5.77
C LYS A 77 16.47 -6.50 -6.74
N GLY A 78 15.19 -6.19 -6.91
CA GLY A 78 14.75 -5.07 -7.74
C GLY A 78 14.84 -3.73 -7.01
N SER A 79 14.19 -2.73 -7.58
CA SER A 79 14.06 -1.39 -6.98
C SER A 79 12.61 -1.09 -6.65
N GLN A 80 12.38 -0.17 -5.72
CA GLN A 80 11.03 0.29 -5.38
C GLN A 80 10.28 0.76 -6.65
N PRO A 81 9.12 0.17 -6.97
CA PRO A 81 8.32 0.59 -8.12
C PRO A 81 7.57 1.89 -7.83
N TYR A 82 7.15 2.57 -8.90
CA TYR A 82 6.24 3.72 -8.83
C TYR A 82 5.00 3.47 -9.69
N TRP A 83 3.92 4.17 -9.37
CA TRP A 83 2.69 4.17 -10.17
C TRP A 83 2.60 5.48 -10.96
N ASN A 84 2.59 5.38 -12.29
CA ASN A 84 2.33 6.53 -13.16
C ASN A 84 0.81 6.76 -13.31
N TRP A 85 0.29 7.73 -12.55
CA TRP A 85 -1.14 8.08 -12.51
C TRP A 85 -1.71 8.57 -13.85
N PHE A 86 -0.88 9.02 -14.79
CA PHE A 86 -1.34 9.50 -16.10
C PHE A 86 -1.75 8.37 -17.06
N THR A 87 -1.48 7.11 -16.71
CA THR A 87 -1.87 5.96 -17.53
C THR A 87 -3.17 5.36 -17.00
N HIS A 88 -4.09 4.96 -17.89
CA HIS A 88 -5.39 4.37 -17.53
C HIS A 88 -6.25 5.27 -16.64
N GLN A 89 -6.15 6.60 -16.79
CA GLN A 89 -6.89 7.58 -15.99
C GLN A 89 -8.42 7.42 -16.09
N ASP A 90 -8.91 6.97 -17.25
CA ASP A 90 -10.34 6.79 -17.51
C ASP A 90 -10.89 5.48 -16.91
N ASP A 91 -10.00 4.52 -16.62
CA ASP A 91 -10.38 3.20 -16.11
C ASP A 91 -9.22 2.55 -15.34
N LEU A 92 -9.17 2.82 -14.04
CA LEU A 92 -8.15 2.30 -13.14
C LEU A 92 -8.17 0.76 -13.02
N THR A 93 -9.30 0.11 -13.32
CA THR A 93 -9.42 -1.36 -13.25
C THR A 93 -8.60 -2.06 -14.33
N LYS A 94 -8.20 -1.32 -15.38
CA LYS A 94 -7.27 -1.80 -16.41
C LYS A 94 -5.81 -1.48 -16.09
N HIS A 95 -5.55 -0.68 -15.05
CA HIS A 95 -4.20 -0.31 -14.70
C HIS A 95 -3.45 -1.53 -14.14
N PRO A 96 -2.22 -1.83 -14.57
CA PRO A 96 -1.51 -3.04 -14.15
C PRO A 96 -1.18 -3.17 -12.65
N VAL A 97 -1.51 -2.16 -11.85
CA VAL A 97 -1.37 -2.18 -10.38
C VAL A 97 -2.67 -2.67 -9.73
N PHE A 98 -3.82 -2.47 -10.38
CA PHE A 98 -5.17 -2.70 -9.82
C PHE A 98 -6.04 -3.61 -10.69
N ASP A 99 -5.44 -4.32 -11.65
CA ASP A 99 -6.17 -5.18 -12.59
C ASP A 99 -6.60 -6.53 -11.99
N GLY A 100 -6.30 -6.79 -10.71
CA GLY A 100 -6.64 -8.04 -10.03
C GLY A 100 -5.83 -9.26 -10.48
N SER A 101 -4.90 -9.11 -11.43
CA SER A 101 -4.06 -10.20 -11.89
C SER A 101 -3.06 -10.67 -10.83
N GLU A 102 -2.45 -11.83 -11.04
CA GLU A 102 -1.32 -12.36 -10.25
C GLU A 102 -0.06 -11.47 -10.25
N THR A 103 -0.07 -10.37 -11.00
CA THR A 103 1.04 -9.40 -11.09
C THR A 103 0.65 -7.98 -10.66
N SER A 104 -0.52 -7.85 -10.04
CA SER A 104 -1.08 -6.62 -9.48
C SER A 104 -0.82 -6.53 -7.97
N MET A 105 -1.16 -5.38 -7.39
CA MET A 105 -1.26 -5.20 -5.94
C MET A 105 -2.67 -5.52 -5.43
N GLY A 106 -3.41 -6.38 -6.14
CA GLY A 106 -4.83 -6.65 -5.93
C GLY A 106 -5.69 -6.04 -7.04
N GLY A 107 -7.00 -6.15 -6.87
CA GLY A 107 -7.99 -5.53 -7.73
C GLY A 107 -8.98 -4.68 -6.94
N ASP A 108 -10.15 -4.48 -7.53
CA ASP A 108 -11.26 -3.84 -6.83
C ASP A 108 -11.85 -4.74 -5.74
N GLY A 109 -12.54 -4.13 -4.79
CA GLY A 109 -13.29 -4.82 -3.74
C GLY A 109 -14.61 -5.39 -4.24
N VAL A 110 -15.17 -6.36 -3.49
CA VAL A 110 -16.58 -6.79 -3.62
C VAL A 110 -17.46 -5.55 -3.59
N TYR A 111 -18.39 -5.42 -4.54
CA TYR A 111 -19.27 -4.27 -4.55
C TYR A 111 -20.15 -4.29 -3.30
N VAL A 112 -20.13 -3.20 -2.56
CA VAL A 112 -21.04 -2.96 -1.44
C VAL A 112 -21.70 -1.61 -1.68
N LYS A 113 -23.02 -1.54 -1.59
CA LYS A 113 -23.72 -0.26 -1.74
C LYS A 113 -23.34 0.66 -0.57
N HIS A 114 -22.67 1.76 -0.88
CA HIS A 114 -22.30 2.79 0.11
C HIS A 114 -22.28 4.18 -0.52
N ASN A 115 -22.26 5.20 0.33
CA ASN A 115 -22.16 6.59 -0.11
C ASN A 115 -20.72 6.93 -0.51
N GLY A 116 -20.56 8.03 -1.25
CA GLY A 116 -19.28 8.67 -1.47
C GLY A 116 -18.68 9.25 -0.19
N SER A 117 -17.51 9.87 -0.32
CA SER A 117 -16.80 10.52 0.79
C SER A 117 -16.56 12.00 0.50
N ALA A 118 -16.13 12.77 1.49
CA ALA A 118 -15.81 14.18 1.34
C ALA A 118 -14.33 14.47 1.68
N GLY A 119 -13.62 15.06 0.73
CA GLY A 119 -12.26 15.57 0.88
C GLY A 119 -12.22 17.10 1.05
N GLY A 120 -11.02 17.67 1.17
CA GLY A 120 -10.84 19.14 1.20
C GLY A 120 -11.57 19.83 2.36
N ARG A 121 -11.53 19.24 3.56
CA ARG A 121 -12.30 19.70 4.74
C ARG A 121 -13.82 19.72 4.50
N GLY A 122 -14.33 18.78 3.71
CA GLY A 122 -15.76 18.61 3.43
C GLY A 122 -16.26 19.29 2.15
N THR A 123 -15.38 19.99 1.41
CA THR A 123 -15.76 20.77 0.22
C THR A 123 -15.71 19.97 -1.09
N ILE A 124 -14.96 18.86 -1.12
CA ILE A 124 -14.77 18.06 -2.33
C ILE A 124 -15.56 16.77 -2.17
N GLN A 125 -16.65 16.60 -2.93
CA GLN A 125 -17.42 15.36 -2.93
C GLN A 125 -16.76 14.33 -3.85
N LEU A 126 -16.51 13.14 -3.32
CA LEU A 126 -15.88 12.02 -4.03
C LEU A 126 -16.89 10.89 -4.19
N PRO A 127 -17.05 10.30 -5.39
CA PRO A 127 -17.98 9.21 -5.63
C PRO A 127 -17.59 7.93 -4.86
N SER A 128 -18.55 7.03 -4.66
CA SER A 128 -18.34 5.76 -3.95
C SER A 128 -17.44 4.77 -4.71
N GLY A 129 -17.32 4.91 -6.04
CA GLY A 129 -16.66 3.89 -6.86
C GLY A 129 -17.49 2.61 -7.02
N ALA A 130 -16.85 1.54 -7.52
CA ALA A 130 -17.49 0.27 -7.90
C ALA A 130 -17.15 -0.92 -6.98
N GLY A 131 -16.39 -0.67 -5.90
CA GLY A 131 -15.99 -1.65 -4.89
C GLY A 131 -16.70 -1.46 -3.55
N GLY A 132 -15.92 -1.47 -2.46
CA GLY A 132 -16.38 -1.14 -1.11
C GLY A 132 -16.19 -2.24 -0.07
N GLY A 133 -16.10 -3.50 -0.51
CA GLY A 133 -15.81 -4.67 0.33
C GLY A 133 -14.36 -5.15 0.23
N CYS A 134 -14.10 -6.38 0.69
CA CYS A 134 -12.79 -7.04 0.59
C CYS A 134 -12.33 -7.16 -0.87
N ILE A 135 -11.02 -7.13 -1.09
CA ILE A 135 -10.40 -7.30 -2.42
C ILE A 135 -10.86 -8.62 -3.04
N LYS A 136 -11.34 -8.59 -4.29
CA LYS A 136 -11.89 -9.77 -4.97
C LYS A 136 -10.82 -10.77 -5.39
N ASP A 137 -9.71 -10.28 -5.92
CA ASP A 137 -8.72 -11.06 -6.68
C ASP A 137 -7.29 -10.55 -6.47
N GLY A 138 -6.32 -11.38 -6.87
CA GLY A 138 -4.90 -11.07 -6.85
C GLY A 138 -4.16 -11.50 -5.58
N PRO A 139 -2.85 -11.21 -5.50
CA PRO A 139 -1.94 -11.85 -4.53
C PRO A 139 -2.15 -11.46 -3.06
N PHE A 140 -2.95 -10.43 -2.80
CA PHE A 140 -3.25 -9.91 -1.46
C PHE A 140 -4.69 -10.14 -1.04
N LYS A 141 -5.44 -10.96 -1.79
CA LYS A 141 -6.74 -11.47 -1.36
C LYS A 141 -6.56 -12.37 -0.14
N GLY A 142 -7.27 -12.07 0.95
CA GLY A 142 -7.28 -12.84 2.21
C GLY A 142 -8.64 -12.75 2.89
#